data_AF-A0A5D2D9V7-F1
#
_entry.id   AF-A0A5D2D9V7-F1
#
_cell.length_a   1.000
_cell.length_b   1.000
_cell.length_c   1.000
_cell.angle_alpha   90.00
_cell.angle_beta   90.00
_cell.angle_gamma   90.00
#
_symmetry.space_group_name_H-M   'P 1'
#
loop_
_entity.id
_entity.type
_entity.pdbx_description
1 polymer ?
#
loop_
_entity_poly.entity_id
_entity_poly.type
_entity_poly.pdbx_seq_one_letter_code
_entity_poly.pdbx_strand_id
1 'polypeptide(L)' 'MWSLVCGTTPCMICGSGEIEGALLKYLGVERNEVTKDGLFSVGEMECMGCCVNAPMIAVADYTNGSEGYTHNYYEDVTTQ' A
#
# COMPACT_ATOMS: atom_id res chain seq x y z
N MET A 1 0.04 1.95 11.09
CA MET A 1 0.51 1.11 9.97
C MET A 1 0.01 1.70 8.66
N TRP A 2 0.83 1.70 7.62
CA TRP A 2 0.55 2.28 6.31
C TRP A 2 0.56 1.19 5.25
N SER A 3 -0.52 1.06 4.49
CA SER A 3 -0.60 0.23 3.29
C SER A 3 -0.30 1.11 2.09
N LEU A 4 0.91 1.00 1.56
CA LEU A 4 1.43 1.82 0.46
C LEU A 4 1.36 1.04 -0.85
N VAL A 5 0.57 1.51 -1.80
CA VAL A 5 0.40 0.88 -3.11
C VAL A 5 1.38 1.51 -4.12
N CYS A 6 2.01 0.70 -4.95
CA CYS A 6 2.87 1.21 -6.02
C CYS A 6 2.05 2.00 -7.07
N GLY A 7 2.32 3.30 -7.19
CA GLY A 7 1.65 4.21 -8.14
C GLY A 7 2.31 4.29 -9.52
N THR A 8 3.48 3.66 -9.71
CA THR A 8 4.24 3.80 -10.96
C THR A 8 3.65 3.02 -12.13
N THR A 9 3.96 3.46 -13.35
CA THR A 9 3.36 2.97 -14.60
C THR A 9 3.27 1.44 -14.71
N PRO A 10 4.31 0.64 -14.41
CA PRO A 10 4.21 -0.82 -14.51
C PRO A 10 3.15 -1.43 -13.58
N CYS A 11 2.98 -0.89 -12.38
CA CYS A 11 1.96 -1.36 -11.46
C CYS A 11 0.57 -0.86 -11.85
N MET A 12 0.47 0.38 -12.35
CA MET A 12 -0.78 0.96 -12.82
C MET A 12 -1.40 0.15 -13.95
N ILE A 13 -0.60 -0.27 -14.95
CA ILE A 13 -1.09 -1.09 -16.07
C ILE A 13 -1.47 -2.53 -15.64
N CYS A 14 -0.91 -3.02 -14.53
CA CYS A 14 -1.25 -4.31 -13.93
C CYS A 14 -2.41 -4.21 -12.91
N GLY A 15 -3.07 -3.05 -12.79
CA GLY A 15 -4.25 -2.89 -11.95
C GLY A 15 -3.98 -2.48 -10.50
N SER A 16 -2.87 -1.81 -10.18
CA SER A 16 -2.62 -1.34 -8.81
C SER A 16 -3.69 -0.39 -8.26
N GLY A 17 -4.39 0.35 -9.13
CA GLY A 17 -5.54 1.17 -8.73
C GLY A 17 -6.73 0.35 -8.21
N GLU A 18 -6.91 -0.88 -8.70
CA GLU A 18 -7.95 -1.79 -8.18
C GLU A 18 -7.60 -2.28 -6.78
N ILE A 19 -6.31 -2.54 -6.54
CA ILE A 19 -5.77 -2.92 -5.22
C ILE A 19 -5.99 -1.79 -4.22
N GLU A 20 -5.65 -0.57 -4.59
CA GLU A 20 -5.87 0.60 -3.74
C GLU A 20 -7.37 0.82 -3.45
N GLY A 21 -8.22 0.76 -4.49
CA GLY A 21 -9.67 0.89 -4.32
C GLY A 21 -10.25 -0.19 -3.40
N ALA A 22 -9.74 -1.42 -3.48
CA ALA A 22 -10.13 -2.50 -2.57
C ALA A 22 -9.72 -2.20 -1.11
N LEU A 23 -8.50 -1.69 -0.88
CA LEU A 23 -8.01 -1.30 0.44
C LEU A 23 -8.83 -0.16 1.05
N LEU A 24 -9.07 0.91 0.29
CA LEU A 24 -9.88 2.06 0.71
C LEU A 24 -11.31 1.62 1.05
N LYS A 25 -11.92 0.79 0.21
CA LYS A 25 -13.27 0.25 0.45
C LYS A 25 -13.33 -0.65 1.68
N TYR A 26 -12.33 -1.50 1.89
CA TYR A 26 -12.27 -2.41 3.03
C TYR A 26 -12.10 -1.65 4.36
N LEU A 27 -11.22 -0.64 4.37
CA LEU A 27 -10.92 0.16 5.57
C LEU A 27 -11.95 1.28 5.80
N GLY A 28 -12.72 1.66 4.78
CA GLY A 28 -13.74 2.70 4.87
C GLY A 28 -13.16 4.10 5.07
N VAL A 29 -12.03 4.39 4.41
CA VAL A 29 -11.29 5.66 4.49
C VAL A 29 -10.97 6.18 3.10
N GLU A 30 -10.66 7.47 2.97
CA GLU A 30 -10.06 8.02 1.75
C GLU A 30 -8.53 7.90 1.76
N ARG A 31 -7.91 8.15 0.59
CA ARG A 31 -6.44 8.11 0.46
C ARG A 31 -5.80 9.12 1.43
N ASN A 32 -4.77 8.67 2.14
CA ASN A 32 -4.06 9.41 3.18
C ASN A 32 -4.90 9.76 4.43
N GLU A 33 -6.09 9.20 4.57
CA GLU A 33 -6.84 9.28 5.83
C GLU A 33 -6.48 8.13 6.75
N VAL A 34 -6.59 8.41 8.05
CA VAL A 34 -6.36 7.41 9.11
C VAL A 34 -7.70 6.83 9.54
N THR A 35 -7.76 5.52 9.70
CA THR A 35 -8.93 4.82 10.24
C THR A 35 -9.30 5.35 11.63
N LYS A 36 -10.58 5.21 12.02
CA LYS A 36 -11.11 5.74 13.29
C LYS A 36 -10.41 5.19 14.54
N ASP A 37 -9.83 4.00 14.45
CA ASP A 37 -9.05 3.36 15.52
C ASP A 37 -7.60 3.85 15.58
N GLY A 38 -7.17 4.68 14.62
CA GLY A 38 -5.81 5.22 14.55
C GLY A 38 -4.76 4.22 14.06
N LEU A 39 -5.16 3.03 13.60
CA LEU A 39 -4.23 1.93 13.33
C LEU A 39 -3.75 1.87 11.87
N PHE A 40 -4.60 2.22 10.91
CA PHE A 40 -4.33 2.02 9.48
C PHE A 40 -4.48 3.31 8.67
N SER A 41 -3.70 3.41 7.61
CA SER A 41 -3.79 4.43 6.57
C SER A 41 -3.42 3.80 5.23
N VAL A 42 -4.05 4.24 4.15
CA VAL A 42 -3.75 3.80 2.78
C VAL A 42 -3.14 4.96 2.01
N GLY A 43 -2.03 4.71 1.32
CA GLY A 43 -1.35 5.71 0.53
C GLY A 43 -0.64 5.12 -0.68
N GLU A 44 0.09 5.99 -1.35
CA GLU A 44 0.85 5.65 -2.56
C GLU A 44 2.36 5.70 -2.27
N MET A 45 3.11 4.80 -2.89
CA MET A 45 4.57 4.81 -2.91
C MET A 45 5.08 4.64 -4.34
N GLU A 46 6.28 5.15 -4.59
CA GLU A 46 6.98 4.98 -5.85
C GLU A 46 7.49 3.55 -6.06
N CYS A 47 8.19 3.32 -7.17
CA CYS A 47 8.68 2.01 -7.57
C CYS A 47 9.53 1.32 -6.49
N MET A 48 9.16 0.07 -6.17
CA MET A 48 9.87 -0.80 -5.22
C MET A 48 10.75 -1.86 -5.91
N GLY A 49 10.85 -1.84 -7.24
CA GLY A 49 11.79 -2.67 -8.01
C GLY A 49 11.32 -4.08 -8.38
N CYS A 50 10.08 -4.48 -8.05
CA CYS A 50 9.54 -5.83 -8.35
C CYS A 50 8.62 -5.87 -9.57
N CYS A 51 8.86 -5.06 -10.61
CA CYS A 51 7.93 -4.88 -11.74
C CYS A 51 7.50 -6.19 -12.45
N VAL A 52 8.30 -7.24 -12.38
CA VAL A 52 7.99 -8.57 -12.95
C VAL A 52 6.86 -9.30 -12.21
N ASN A 53 6.61 -8.93 -10.95
CA ASN A 53 5.55 -9.46 -10.08
C ASN A 53 4.56 -8.34 -9.69
N ALA A 54 4.42 -7.29 -10.51
CA ALA A 54 3.43 -6.26 -10.25
C ALA A 54 1.99 -6.83 -10.30
N PRO A 55 1.04 -6.30 -9.50
CA PRO A 55 1.17 -5.19 -8.55
C PRO A 55 1.88 -5.53 -7.23
N MET A 56 2.46 -4.51 -6.59
CA MET A 56 3.10 -4.65 -5.28
C MET A 56 2.68 -3.55 -4.30
N ILE A 57 2.70 -3.89 -3.02
CA ILE A 57 2.41 -2.98 -1.90
C ILE A 57 3.49 -3.11 -0.83
N ALA A 58 3.70 -2.04 -0.06
CA ALA A 58 4.47 -2.08 1.17
C ALA A 58 3.55 -1.83 2.36
N VAL A 59 3.59 -2.72 3.35
CA VAL A 59 2.96 -2.49 4.65
C VAL A 59 4.04 -1.96 5.59
N ALA A 60 3.97 -0.67 5.89
CA ALA A 60 4.95 0.03 6.71
C ALA A 60 4.42 0.25 8.13
N ASP A 61 5.20 -0.10 9.14
CA ASP A 61 4.94 0.28 10.53
C ASP A 61 5.93 1.34 10.99
N TYR A 62 5.41 2.52 11.33
CA TYR A 62 6.17 3.66 11.83
C TYR A 62 5.92 3.94 13.33
N THR A 63 5.23 3.05 14.04
CA THR A 63 4.89 3.25 15.47
C THR A 63 6.13 3.39 16.37
N ASN A 64 7.26 2.79 15.98
CA ASN A 64 8.53 2.89 16.70
C ASN A 64 9.39 4.12 16.32
N GLY A 65 8.84 5.08 15.56
CA GLY A 65 9.54 6.28 15.14
C GLY A 65 10.62 6.03 14.07
N SER A 66 11.54 7.00 13.90
CA SER A 66 12.54 7.00 12.83
C SER A 66 13.63 5.93 12.95
N GLU A 67 13.78 5.32 14.12
CA GLU A 67 14.86 4.36 14.41
C GLU A 67 14.42 2.89 14.32
N GLY A 68 13.12 2.62 14.20
CA GLY A 68 12.57 1.25 14.31
C GLY A 68 11.42 0.95 13.36
N TYR A 69 11.34 1.65 12.24
CA TYR A 69 10.30 1.38 11.26
C TYR A 69 10.52 0.05 10.54
N THR A 70 9.43 -0.59 10.12
CA THR A 70 9.48 -1.83 9.34
C THR A 70 8.74 -1.65 8.03
N HIS A 71 9.24 -2.28 6.97
CA HIS A 71 8.58 -2.38 5.67
C HIS A 71 8.45 -3.85 5.30
N ASN A 72 7.22 -4.34 5.23
CA ASN A 72 6.93 -5.65 4.66
C ASN A 72 6.45 -5.44 3.22
N TYR A 73 7.22 -5.95 2.27
CA TYR A 73 6.91 -5.86 0.84
C TYR A 73 6.12 -7.10 0.41
N TYR A 74 5.05 -6.86 -0.34
CA TYR A 74 4.21 -7.90 -0.92
C TYR A 74 4.11 -7.65 -2.42
N GLU A 75 4.36 -8.70 -3.19
CA GLU A 75 4.28 -8.72 -4.65
C GLU A 75 3.24 -9.75 -5.09
N ASP A 76 2.90 -9.76 -6.39
CA ASP A 76 1.87 -10.62 -6.97
C ASP A 76 0.51 -10.46 -6.26
N VAL A 77 0.19 -9.22 -5.88
CA VAL A 77 -1.01 -8.90 -5.11
C VAL A 77 -2.19 -8.76 -6.06
N THR A 78 -3.28 -9.47 -5.74
CA THR A 78 -4.52 -9.43 -6.51
C THR A 78 -5.71 -9.09 -5.63
N THR A 79 -6.81 -8.62 -6.22
CA THR A 79 -8.05 -8.28 -5.51
C THR A 79 -9.01 -9.47 -5.35
N GLN A 80 -8.58 -10.69 -5.69
CA GLN A 80 -9.41 -11.90 -5.71
C GLN A 80 -9.39 -12.67 -4.39
#